data_AF-A0A1Z5IFF2-F1
#
_entry.id   AF-A0A1Z5IFF2-F1
#
_cell.length_a   1.000
_cell.length_b   1.000
_cell.length_c   1.000
_cell.angle_alpha   90.00
_cell.angle_beta   90.00
_cell.angle_gamma   90.00
#
_symmetry.space_group_name_H-M   'P 1'
#
loop_
_entity.id
_entity.type
_entity.pdbx_description
1 polymer ?
#
loop_
_entity_poly.entity_id
_entity_poly.type
_entity_poly.pdbx_seq_one_letter_code
_entity_poly.pdbx_strand_id
1 'polypeptide(L)'
;MKKKTKQNIIMLLIVLILVLVPFVVAKGGSFAGSDDEGTAQIKKNDPHYKVWIHPLWTPPSAEIESLLFTVQGSFGTGVIAYILGSAHGRKKERARQIHTQNEAGKARTETSAANGR
;
A
#
# COMPACT_ATOMS: atom_id res chain seq x y z
N MET A 1 9.61 -13.06 -21.25
CA MET A 1 9.48 -12.35 -19.95
C MET A 1 9.11 -13.35 -18.86
N LYS A 2 9.89 -13.46 -17.77
CA LYS A 2 9.65 -14.42 -16.67
C LYS A 2 8.21 -14.23 -16.13
N LYS A 3 7.43 -15.32 -15.97
CA LYS A 3 5.99 -15.26 -15.58
C LYS A 3 5.71 -14.34 -14.38
N LYS A 4 6.62 -14.31 -13.40
CA LYS A 4 6.55 -13.44 -12.21
C LYS A 4 6.57 -11.94 -12.54
N THR A 5 7.35 -11.52 -13.53
CA THR A 5 7.45 -10.12 -13.96
C THR A 5 6.17 -9.66 -14.66
N LYS A 6 5.55 -10.52 -15.48
CA LYS A 6 4.24 -10.22 -16.10
C LYS A 6 3.14 -10.05 -15.05
N GLN A 7 3.12 -10.90 -14.03
CA GLN A 7 2.13 -10.84 -12.95
C GLN A 7 2.30 -9.57 -12.09
N ASN A 8 3.54 -9.15 -11.78
CA ASN A 8 3.77 -7.89 -11.08
C ASN A 8 3.36 -6.67 -11.91
N ILE A 9 3.64 -6.68 -13.22
CA ILE A 9 3.22 -5.60 -14.12
C ILE A 9 1.69 -5.50 -14.16
N ILE A 10 0.99 -6.65 -14.23
CA ILE A 10 -0.49 -6.65 -14.25
C ILE A 10 -1.08 -6.13 -12.94
N MET A 11 -0.49 -6.51 -11.80
CA MET A 11 -0.91 -5.99 -10.49
C MET A 11 -0.70 -4.48 -10.38
N LEU A 12 0.45 -3.98 -10.87
CA LEU A 12 0.75 -2.55 -10.87
C LEU A 12 -0.21 -1.78 -11.80
N LEU A 13 -0.54 -2.36 -12.95
CA LEU A 13 -1.47 -1.77 -13.91
C LEU A 13 -2.90 -1.71 -13.35
N ILE A 14 -3.35 -2.73 -12.60
CA ILE A 14 -4.64 -2.72 -11.91
C ILE A 14 -4.68 -1.63 -10.84
N VAL A 15 -3.63 -1.51 -10.01
CA VAL A 15 -3.53 -0.43 -8.99
C VAL A 15 -3.56 0.94 -9.65
N LEU A 16 -2.83 1.11 -10.76
CA LEU A 16 -2.81 2.36 -11.51
C LEU A 16 -4.21 2.70 -12.06
N ILE A 17 -4.92 1.73 -12.62
CA ILE A 17 -6.31 1.92 -13.06
C ILE A 17 -7.19 2.35 -11.88
N LEU A 18 -7.09 1.68 -10.73
CA LEU A 18 -7.91 2.00 -9.55
C LEU A 18 -7.69 3.44 -9.05
N VAL A 19 -6.46 3.96 -9.14
CA VAL A 19 -6.14 5.34 -8.78
C VAL A 19 -6.62 6.34 -9.84
N LEU A 20 -6.54 5.99 -11.13
CA LEU A 20 -6.90 6.90 -12.23
C LEU A 20 -8.41 6.95 -12.52
N VAL A 21 -9.16 5.88 -12.24
CA VAL A 21 -10.62 5.82 -12.41
C VAL A 21 -11.35 6.99 -11.72
N PRO A 22 -11.14 7.27 -10.43
CA PRO A 22 -11.81 8.40 -9.77
C PRO A 22 -11.43 9.76 -10.38
N PHE A 23 -10.21 9.92 -10.91
CA PHE A 23 -9.81 11.16 -11.60
C PHE A 23 -10.56 11.40 -12.91
N VAL A 24 -10.97 10.34 -13.61
CA VAL A 24 -11.73 10.46 -14.87
C VAL A 24 -13.24 10.52 -14.63
N VAL A 25 -13.74 9.82 -13.60
CA VAL A 25 -15.17 9.79 -13.24
C VAL A 25 -15.57 11.03 -12.43
N ALA A 26 -14.72 11.53 -11.54
CA ALA A 26 -14.96 12.72 -10.71
C ALA A 26 -14.34 13.99 -11.32
N LYS A 27 -14.41 14.14 -12.66
CA LYS A 27 -13.97 15.36 -13.36
C LYS A 27 -14.77 16.57 -12.87
N GLY A 28 -14.27 17.25 -11.85
CA GLY A 28 -14.90 18.43 -11.26
C GLY A 28 -15.65 18.19 -9.94
N GLY A 29 -15.55 17.00 -9.35
CA GLY A 29 -15.98 16.81 -7.97
C GLY A 29 -15.02 17.53 -7.04
N SER A 30 -15.51 18.48 -6.24
CA SER A 30 -14.74 18.95 -5.08
C SER A 30 -14.42 17.70 -4.27
N PHE A 31 -13.15 17.38 -4.05
CA PHE A 31 -12.72 16.30 -3.15
C PHE A 31 -12.97 16.76 -1.71
N ALA A 32 -14.23 17.07 -1.42
CA ALA A 32 -14.72 17.41 -0.11
C ALA A 32 -14.67 16.14 0.74
N GLY A 33 -14.32 16.31 2.02
CA GLY A 33 -14.30 15.18 2.94
C GLY A 33 -15.68 14.53 3.03
N SER A 34 -15.73 13.26 3.42
CA SER A 34 -16.99 12.56 3.68
C SER A 34 -17.90 13.31 4.67
N ASP A 35 -17.35 14.21 5.48
CA ASP A 35 -18.07 15.02 6.47
C ASP A 35 -18.90 16.15 5.82
N ASP A 36 -18.40 16.75 4.73
CA ASP A 36 -19.10 17.82 4.01
C ASP A 36 -20.36 17.29 3.29
N GLU A 37 -20.25 16.11 2.65
CA GLU A 37 -21.39 15.46 1.99
C GLU A 37 -22.44 14.99 2.99
N GLY A 38 -22.01 14.49 4.15
CA GLY A 38 -22.91 14.08 5.23
C GLY A 38 -23.73 15.24 5.80
N THR A 39 -23.08 16.38 6.03
CA THR A 39 -23.74 17.57 6.58
C THR A 39 -24.77 18.16 5.60
N ALA A 40 -24.48 18.13 4.29
CA ALA A 40 -25.39 18.59 3.25
C ALA A 40 -26.67 17.73 3.14
N GLN A 41 -26.55 16.41 3.34
CA GLN A 41 -27.68 15.47 3.33
C GLN A 41 -28.56 15.61 4.58
N ILE A 42 -27.95 15.75 5.76
CA ILE A 42 -28.67 15.89 7.04
C ILE A 42 -29.52 17.17 7.06
N LYS A 43 -28.96 18.29 6.58
CA LYS A 43 -29.66 19.58 6.51
C LYS A 43 -30.85 19.59 5.55
N LYS A 44 -30.87 18.66 4.58
CA LYS A 44 -31.93 18.53 3.57
C LYS A 44 -33.11 17.67 4.07
N ASN A 45 -32.85 16.72 4.96
CA ASN A 45 -33.84 15.77 5.47
C ASN A 45 -34.50 16.22 6.78
N ASP A 46 -33.84 17.07 7.58
CA ASP A 46 -34.44 17.63 8.79
C ASP A 46 -33.94 19.07 9.06
N PRO A 47 -34.76 20.10 8.75
CA PRO A 47 -34.40 21.51 8.95
C PRO A 47 -34.20 21.91 10.42
N HIS A 48 -34.66 21.10 11.38
CA HIS A 48 -34.57 21.38 12.81
C HIS A 48 -33.46 20.58 13.52
N TYR A 49 -32.64 19.82 12.78
CA TYR A 49 -31.57 19.01 13.35
C TYR A 49 -30.52 19.88 14.04
N LYS A 50 -30.47 19.79 15.38
CA LYS A 50 -29.38 20.35 16.19
C LYS A 50 -28.22 19.38 16.20
N VAL A 51 -27.07 19.83 15.69
CA VAL A 51 -25.80 19.11 15.78
C VAL A 51 -25.49 18.82 17.24
N TRP A 52 -25.45 17.54 17.61
CA TRP A 52 -25.27 17.08 18.99
C TRP A 52 -23.81 16.73 19.32
N ILE A 53 -22.93 16.77 18.32
CA ILE A 53 -21.48 16.67 18.47
C ILE A 53 -20.86 17.90 17.80
N HIS A 54 -20.42 18.86 18.61
CA HIS A 54 -19.60 19.96 18.10
C HIS A 54 -18.14 19.50 18.01
N PRO A 55 -17.42 19.78 16.91
CA PRO A 55 -16.00 19.51 16.84
C PRO A 55 -15.28 20.21 18.01
N LEU A 56 -14.56 19.45 18.84
CA LEU A 56 -13.71 20.00 19.91
C LEU A 56 -12.62 20.93 19.36
N TRP A 57 -12.30 20.79 18.07
CA TRP A 57 -11.39 21.63 17.31
C TRP A 57 -11.87 21.71 15.86
N THR A 58 -12.23 22.89 15.39
CA THR A 58 -12.50 23.16 13.97
C THR A 58 -11.18 23.61 13.33
N PRO A 59 -10.61 22.86 12.37
CA PRO A 59 -9.45 23.34 11.64
C PRO A 59 -9.82 24.66 10.92
N PRO A 60 -8.99 25.71 11.02
CA PRO A 60 -9.30 27.02 10.44
C PRO A 60 -9.32 27.03 8.90
N SER A 61 -8.94 25.94 8.24
CA SER A 61 -8.99 25.78 6.78
C SER A 61 -9.08 24.29 6.39
N ALA A 62 -9.89 24.00 5.35
CA ALA A 62 -10.00 22.67 4.72
C ALA A 62 -8.66 22.15 4.15
N GLU A 63 -7.72 23.05 3.86
CA GLU A 63 -6.39 22.70 3.38
C GLU A 63 -5.56 21.98 4.45
N ILE A 64 -5.74 22.36 5.72
CA ILE A 64 -5.00 21.79 6.85
C ILE A 64 -5.52 20.37 7.15
N GLU A 65 -6.82 20.15 7.01
CA GLU A 65 -7.43 18.83 7.13
C GLU A 65 -6.89 17.86 6.07
N SER A 66 -6.85 18.30 4.81
CA SER A 66 -6.27 17.54 3.70
C SER A 66 -4.77 17.26 3.89
N LEU A 67 -4.04 18.22 4.45
CA LEU A 67 -2.61 18.07 4.75
C LEU A 67 -2.38 17.04 5.85
N LEU A 68 -3.14 17.10 6.96
CA LEU A 68 -3.05 16.12 8.03
C LEU A 68 -3.41 14.72 7.54
N PHE A 69 -4.45 14.59 6.72
CA PHE A 69 -4.84 13.31 6.11
C PHE A 69 -3.76 12.76 5.17
N THR A 70 -3.14 13.63 4.36
CA THR A 70 -2.05 13.24 3.45
C THR A 70 -0.80 12.81 4.23
N VAL A 71 -0.46 13.50 5.32
CA VAL A 71 0.65 13.12 6.20
C VAL A 71 0.38 11.78 6.87
N GLN A 72 -0.84 11.55 7.37
CA GLN A 72 -1.23 10.27 7.95
C GLN A 72 -1.17 9.13 6.91
N GLY A 73 -1.68 9.36 5.70
CA GLY A 73 -1.65 8.38 4.61
C GLY A 73 -0.23 8.06 4.13
N SER A 74 0.62 9.08 3.99
CA SER A 74 2.02 8.90 3.57
C SER A 74 2.83 8.14 4.62
N PHE A 75 2.62 8.44 5.91
CA PHE A 75 3.27 7.73 7.01
C PHE A 75 2.84 6.25 7.05
N GLY A 76 1.53 5.97 6.99
CA GLY A 76 1.01 4.60 6.95
C GLY A 76 1.53 3.81 5.74
N THR A 77 1.59 4.44 4.57
CA THR A 77 2.14 3.86 3.35
C THR A 77 3.63 3.55 3.50
N GLY A 78 4.41 4.45 4.12
CA GLY A 78 5.83 4.25 4.40
C GLY A 78 6.09 3.04 5.29
N VAL A 79 5.30 2.86 6.34
CA VAL A 79 5.40 1.69 7.25
C VAL A 79 5.09 0.39 6.50
N ILE A 80 4.00 0.35 5.73
CA ILE A 80 3.62 -0.83 4.94
C ILE A 80 4.71 -1.18 3.90
N ALA A 81 5.23 -0.18 3.20
CA ALA A 81 6.30 -0.34 2.22
C ALA A 81 7.58 -0.91 2.86
N TYR A 82 7.96 -0.42 4.04
CA TYR A 82 9.12 -0.92 4.79
C TYR A 82 8.95 -2.40 5.17
N ILE A 83 7.80 -2.79 5.71
CA ILE A 83 7.51 -4.18 6.11
C ILE A 83 7.55 -5.11 4.89
N LEU A 84 6.90 -4.73 3.79
CA LEU A 84 6.90 -5.51 2.55
C LEU A 84 8.30 -5.63 1.95
N GLY A 85 9.08 -4.54 1.96
CA GLY A 85 10.47 -4.52 1.51
C GLY A 85 11.38 -5.45 2.33
N SER A 86 11.28 -5.37 3.66
CA SER A 86 12.03 -6.24 4.59
C SER A 86 11.68 -7.72 4.39
N ALA A 87 10.39 -8.04 4.27
CA ALA A 87 9.93 -9.41 4.00
C ALA A 87 10.44 -9.94 2.65
N HIS A 88 10.45 -9.10 1.60
CA HIS A 88 10.96 -9.49 0.29
C HIS A 88 12.48 -9.73 0.30
N GLY A 89 13.24 -8.90 1.00
CA GLY A 89 14.69 -9.04 1.17
C GLY A 89 15.06 -10.36 1.84
N ARG A 90 14.41 -10.71 2.96
CA ARG A 90 14.65 -11.98 3.68
C ARG A 90 14.39 -13.22 2.83
N LYS A 91 13.39 -13.17 1.94
CA LYS A 91 13.08 -14.27 1.02
C LYS A 91 14.19 -14.49 -0.02
N LYS A 92 14.80 -13.41 -0.53
CA LYS A 92 15.90 -13.47 -1.49
C LYS A 92 17.17 -14.04 -0.85
N GLU A 93 17.46 -13.65 0.39
CA GLU A 93 18.62 -14.15 1.13
C GLU A 93 18.48 -15.64 1.48
N ARG A 94 17.29 -16.09 1.93
CA ARG A 94 17.04 -17.55 2.12
C ARG A 94 17.22 -18.34 0.82
N ALA A 95 16.76 -17.81 -0.30
CA ALA A 95 16.93 -18.48 -1.60
C ALA A 95 18.41 -18.59 -2.02
N ARG A 96 19.25 -17.58 -1.73
CA ARG A 96 20.70 -17.68 -1.96
C ARG A 96 21.35 -18.73 -1.06
N GLN A 97 21.01 -18.73 0.22
CA GLN A 97 21.59 -19.68 1.19
C GLN A 97 21.31 -21.13 0.79
N ILE A 98 20.08 -21.44 0.36
CA ILE A 98 19.72 -22.79 -0.12
C ILE A 98 20.55 -23.19 -1.34
N HIS A 99 20.79 -22.27 -2.28
CA HIS A 99 21.60 -22.56 -3.47
C HIS A 99 23.07 -22.83 -3.11
N THR A 100 23.67 -21.99 -2.26
CA THR A 100 25.05 -22.16 -1.80
C THR A 100 25.22 -23.45 -0.99
N GLN A 101 24.23 -23.82 -0.16
CA GLN A 101 24.26 -25.05 0.62
C GLN A 101 24.18 -26.30 -0.27
N ASN A 102 23.35 -26.25 -1.32
CA ASN A 102 23.25 -27.34 -2.30
C ASN A 102 24.54 -27.51 -3.12
N GLU A 103 25.18 -26.43 -3.54
CA GLU A 103 26.47 -26.51 -4.26
C GLU A 103 27.60 -27.02 -3.37
N ALA A 104 27.69 -26.54 -2.12
CA ALA A 104 28.67 -27.04 -1.15
C ALA A 104 28.43 -28.52 -0.79
N GLY A 105 27.16 -28.93 -0.68
CA GLY A 105 26.78 -30.32 -0.47
C GLY A 105 27.22 -31.23 -1.61
N LYS A 106 27.01 -30.79 -2.86
CA LYS A 106 27.38 -31.52 -4.08
C LYS A 106 28.91 -31.68 -4.23
N ALA A 107 29.68 -30.61 -4.01
CA ALA A 107 31.14 -30.66 -4.04
C ALA A 107 31.72 -31.62 -2.99
N ARG A 108 31.11 -31.70 -1.79
CA ARG A 108 31.52 -32.67 -0.76
C ARG A 108 31.20 -34.11 -1.14
N THR A 109 30.07 -34.35 -1.82
CA THR A 109 29.71 -35.71 -2.27
C THR A 109 30.64 -36.20 -3.37
N GLU A 110 30.98 -35.33 -4.32
CA GLU A 110 31.91 -35.65 -5.42
C GLU A 110 33.34 -35.92 -4.91
N THR A 111 33.86 -35.11 -3.98
CA THR A 111 35.18 -35.34 -3.36
C THR A 111 35.21 -36.62 -2.51
N SER A 112 34.13 -36.94 -1.78
CA SER A 112 34.05 -38.20 -1.01
C SER A 112 33.96 -39.44 -1.89
N ALA A 113 33.36 -39.35 -3.08
CA ALA A 113 33.28 -40.45 -4.04
C ALA A 113 34.62 -40.69 -4.78
N ALA A 114 35.43 -39.64 -4.95
CA ALA A 114 36.75 -39.73 -5.57
C ALA A 114 37.84 -40.31 -4.64
N ASN A 115 37.73 -40.08 -3.32
CA ASN A 115 38.71 -40.56 -2.33
C ASN A 115 38.41 -41.96 -1.77
N GLY A 116 37.29 -42.57 -2.18
CA GLY A 116 36.86 -43.92 -1.75
C GLY A 116 37.13 -45.04 -2.76
N ARG A 117 37.89 -44.76 -3.82
CA ARG A 117 38.43 -45.73 -4.79
C ARG A 117 39.95 -45.74 -4.68
#